data_AF-A0A6G3Z4W4-F1
#
_entry.id   AF-A0A6G3Z4W4-F1
#
_cell.length_a   1.000
_cell.length_b   1.000
_cell.length_c   1.000
_cell.angle_alpha   90.00
_cell.angle_beta   90.00
_cell.angle_gamma   90.00
#
_symmetry.space_group_name_H-M   'P 1'
#
loop_
_entity.id
_entity.type
_entity.pdbx_description
1 polymer ?
#
loop_
_entity_poly.entity_id
_entity_poly.type
_entity_poly.pdbx_seq_one_letter_code
_entity_poly.pdbx_strand_id
1 'polypeptide(L)'
;MANEKHLEILNQGVEAWNQWREENPKLKPDLSRANLHNANLSYANLSEVNLRGANLNLANLRYAKLSKANLSNTNPFEANLSGADLKGANLSGTNLSYANLSETNLRGANLRSASLIYTDLRNADLFEADLFEADLRVVQALFANFSQSILTGTIIEDWQIGRSTNLEGVKCDYIFRKRDPKTYKPAARLPADPNSIFAPGEFVQRFQILESALETIDLTFIDGIDWKAFFVSFQELRHQYPAQNIAVQGMEEKDGAFVIRLKVEAKVSETELEKLKGAIETTQKQLYSTQLALSAAEGKIEVYREIMGVVQTLTERPVASKYTIHGDVGNLADVNLDKMTTNISKNYGAKADDILQLLNVLREAAQTFPQAQSEAVQVHLEDLANNLKQEKPQPSRLRTCLAALFGVAIAVGSTVATTTDFANNVLELSQKLSIPATEFQTQLQQLKQIQPDFEWQP
;
A
#
# COMPACT_ATOMS: atom_id res chain seq x y z
N MET A 1 10.82 18.89 23.44
CA MET A 1 10.77 17.44 23.70
C MET A 1 9.33 17.17 24.01
N ALA A 2 8.78 16.08 23.48
CA ALA A 2 7.35 15.81 23.53
C ALA A 2 6.86 15.76 24.98
N ASN A 3 5.61 16.18 25.18
CA ASN A 3 4.96 15.99 26.47
C ASN A 3 4.62 14.50 26.62
N GLU A 4 5.08 13.88 27.70
CA GLU A 4 4.92 12.45 27.93
C GLU A 4 3.46 12.01 27.98
N LYS A 5 2.59 12.79 28.62
CA LYS A 5 1.15 12.48 28.69
C LYS A 5 0.48 12.53 27.33
N HIS A 6 0.83 13.51 26.48
CA HIS A 6 0.30 13.55 25.12
C HIS A 6 0.76 12.35 24.29
N LEU A 7 2.03 11.94 24.45
CA LEU A 7 2.57 10.79 23.75
C LEU A 7 1.92 9.48 24.24
N GLU A 8 1.70 9.32 25.54
CA GLU A 8 0.98 8.18 26.12
C GLU A 8 -0.44 8.05 25.59
N ILE A 9 -1.17 9.16 25.45
CA ILE A 9 -2.52 9.16 24.88
C ILE A 9 -2.46 8.76 23.40
N LEU A 10 -1.51 9.31 22.63
CA LEU A 10 -1.36 8.95 21.23
C LEU A 10 -1.00 7.46 21.03
N ASN A 11 -0.17 6.91 21.92
CA ASN A 11 0.23 5.50 21.91
C ASN A 11 -0.92 4.54 22.23
N GLN A 12 -2.01 5.02 22.82
CA GLN A 12 -3.24 4.21 22.99
C GLN A 12 -4.03 4.07 21.69
N GLY A 13 -3.67 4.81 20.64
CA GLY A 13 -4.26 4.73 19.31
C GLY A 13 -4.99 6.01 18.89
N VAL A 14 -5.31 6.09 17.60
CA VAL A 14 -5.96 7.27 17.00
C VAL A 14 -7.34 7.55 17.60
N GLU A 15 -8.10 6.51 17.96
CA GLU A 15 -9.42 6.66 18.58
C GLU A 15 -9.33 7.35 19.95
N ALA A 16 -8.45 6.85 20.82
CA ALA A 16 -8.19 7.44 22.13
C ALA A 16 -7.68 8.88 22.01
N TRP A 17 -6.77 9.14 21.07
CA TRP A 17 -6.30 10.49 20.77
C TRP A 17 -7.44 11.42 20.34
N ASN A 18 -8.29 10.97 19.41
CA ASN A 18 -9.37 11.77 18.88
C ASN A 18 -10.42 12.07 19.97
N GLN A 19 -10.80 11.09 20.78
CA GLN A 19 -11.69 11.32 21.92
C GLN A 19 -11.09 12.33 22.90
N TRP A 20 -9.81 12.18 23.25
CA TRP A 20 -9.13 13.13 24.12
C TRP A 20 -9.10 14.55 23.52
N ARG A 21 -8.94 14.69 22.20
CA ARG A 21 -9.00 15.99 21.50
C ARG A 21 -10.39 16.62 21.55
N GLU A 22 -11.45 15.82 21.50
CA GLU A 22 -12.83 16.31 21.64
C GLU A 22 -13.11 16.84 23.05
N GLU A 23 -12.59 16.16 24.07
CA GLU A 23 -12.67 16.60 25.48
C GLU A 23 -11.78 17.82 25.76
N ASN A 24 -10.73 18.03 24.96
CA ASN A 24 -9.71 19.07 25.17
C ASN A 24 -9.49 19.98 23.94
N PRO A 25 -10.53 20.64 23.40
CA PRO A 25 -10.47 21.33 22.10
C PRO A 25 -9.56 22.57 22.09
N LYS A 26 -9.29 23.15 23.27
CA LYS A 26 -8.45 24.35 23.42
C LYS A 26 -6.98 24.03 23.70
N LEU A 27 -6.66 22.77 24.03
CA LEU A 27 -5.27 22.38 24.28
C LEU A 27 -4.52 22.34 22.95
N LYS A 28 -3.27 22.81 22.99
CA LYS A 28 -2.30 22.67 21.89
C LYS A 28 -1.32 21.58 22.27
N PRO A 29 -1.49 20.34 21.77
CA PRO A 29 -0.65 19.23 22.19
C PRO A 29 0.78 19.40 21.69
N ASP A 30 1.74 18.99 22.52
CA ASP A 30 3.16 18.98 22.20
C ASP A 30 3.68 17.55 21.98
N LEU A 31 4.02 17.24 20.74
CA LEU A 31 4.69 16.02 20.27
C LEU A 31 6.06 16.35 19.64
N SER A 32 6.67 17.47 20.02
CA SER A 32 7.92 17.94 19.43
C SER A 32 9.05 16.94 19.66
N ARG A 33 9.79 16.61 18.60
CA ARG A 33 10.86 15.60 18.63
C ARG A 33 10.40 14.20 19.06
N ALA A 34 9.11 13.90 19.03
CA ALA A 34 8.63 12.53 19.21
C ALA A 34 9.16 11.62 18.10
N ASN A 35 9.41 10.36 18.42
CA ASN A 35 9.65 9.34 17.41
C ASN A 35 8.32 8.72 17.00
N LEU A 36 7.83 9.10 15.82
CA LEU A 36 6.58 8.62 15.22
C LEU A 36 6.87 7.87 13.90
N HIS A 37 8.07 7.28 13.80
CA HIS A 37 8.47 6.45 12.68
C HIS A 37 7.47 5.31 12.47
N ASN A 38 6.98 5.18 11.24
CA ASN A 38 6.00 4.15 10.84
C ASN A 38 4.70 4.17 11.67
N ALA A 39 4.39 5.27 12.35
CA ALA A 39 3.17 5.39 13.14
C ALA A 39 1.94 5.43 12.23
N ASN A 40 0.87 4.72 12.62
CA ASN A 40 -0.43 4.89 12.00
C ASN A 40 -1.20 6.02 12.69
N LEU A 41 -1.28 7.15 12.00
CA LEU A 41 -1.94 8.39 12.40
C LEU A 41 -3.06 8.77 11.41
N SER A 42 -3.54 7.82 10.62
CA SER A 42 -4.62 8.05 9.67
C SER A 42 -5.87 8.53 10.39
N TYR A 43 -6.53 9.55 9.85
CA TYR A 43 -7.71 10.22 10.45
C TYR A 43 -7.47 10.87 11.84
N ALA A 44 -6.23 10.98 12.32
CA ALA A 44 -5.95 11.61 13.61
C ALA A 44 -6.20 13.12 13.58
N ASN A 45 -6.79 13.66 14.65
CA ASN A 45 -6.95 15.09 14.86
C ASN A 45 -5.67 15.69 15.45
N LEU A 46 -4.74 16.03 14.57
CA LEU A 46 -3.46 16.67 14.88
C LEU A 46 -3.49 18.20 14.65
N SER A 47 -4.68 18.81 14.62
CA SER A 47 -4.83 20.25 14.40
C SER A 47 -4.15 21.04 15.52
N GLU A 48 -3.41 22.08 15.17
CA GLU A 48 -2.63 22.93 16.10
C GLU A 48 -1.60 22.18 16.97
N VAL A 49 -1.25 20.93 16.65
CA VAL A 49 -0.23 20.17 17.39
C VAL A 49 1.17 20.70 17.06
N ASN A 50 2.04 20.76 18.07
CA ASN A 50 3.46 20.99 17.89
C ASN A 50 4.18 19.66 17.59
N LEU A 51 4.47 19.39 16.32
CA LEU A 51 5.26 18.25 15.81
C LEU A 51 6.70 18.64 15.48
N ARG A 52 7.16 19.84 15.85
CA ARG A 52 8.47 20.36 15.45
C ARG A 52 9.59 19.35 15.74
N GLY A 53 10.34 18.99 14.69
CA GLY A 53 11.46 18.06 14.80
C GLY A 53 11.08 16.60 15.09
N ALA A 54 9.80 16.22 15.04
CA ALA A 54 9.39 14.83 15.14
C ALA A 54 9.88 14.00 13.95
N ASN A 55 10.19 12.73 14.20
CA ASN A 55 10.49 11.76 13.16
C ASN A 55 9.16 11.16 12.67
N LEU A 56 8.77 11.43 11.42
CA LEU A 56 7.55 10.95 10.78
C LEU A 56 7.86 10.06 9.57
N ASN A 57 9.08 9.54 9.46
CA ASN A 57 9.48 8.69 8.34
C ASN A 57 8.55 7.49 8.24
N LEU A 58 8.05 7.21 7.03
CA LEU A 58 7.10 6.12 6.75
C LEU A 58 5.76 6.21 7.52
N ALA A 59 5.44 7.33 8.17
CA ALA A 59 4.19 7.44 8.91
C ALA A 59 2.97 7.46 7.96
N ASN A 60 1.88 6.84 8.38
CA ASN A 60 0.61 6.92 7.69
C ASN A 60 -0.24 8.03 8.31
N LEU A 61 -0.38 9.16 7.61
CA LEU A 61 -1.15 10.36 7.98
C LEU A 61 -2.34 10.59 7.04
N ARG A 62 -2.80 9.55 6.32
CA ARG A 62 -3.92 9.67 5.39
C ARG A 62 -5.13 10.29 6.06
N TYR A 63 -5.72 11.31 5.43
CA TYR A 63 -6.89 12.03 5.94
C TYR A 63 -6.73 12.60 7.37
N ALA A 64 -5.51 12.74 7.88
CA ALA A 64 -5.28 13.37 9.18
C ALA A 64 -5.64 14.86 9.13
N LYS A 65 -6.17 15.40 10.24
CA LYS A 65 -6.42 16.84 10.38
C LYS A 65 -5.16 17.48 10.97
N LEU A 66 -4.40 18.20 10.17
CA LEU A 66 -3.15 18.86 10.53
C LEU A 66 -3.23 20.39 10.39
N SER A 67 -4.46 20.93 10.34
CA SER A 67 -4.68 22.38 10.16
C SER A 67 -3.92 23.17 11.25
N LYS A 68 -3.13 24.15 10.81
CA LYS A 68 -2.26 24.98 11.66
C LYS A 68 -1.26 24.21 12.54
N ALA A 69 -0.98 22.94 12.26
CA ALA A 69 0.02 22.17 12.98
C ALA A 69 1.43 22.72 12.70
N ASN A 70 2.33 22.60 13.68
CA ASN A 70 3.73 22.96 13.50
C ASN A 70 4.56 21.70 13.19
N LEU A 71 4.80 21.45 11.92
CA LEU A 71 5.65 20.37 11.39
C LEU A 71 7.05 20.86 11.01
N SER A 72 7.47 22.05 11.44
CA SER A 72 8.77 22.59 11.02
C SER A 72 9.92 21.66 11.40
N ASN A 73 10.88 21.50 10.48
CA ASN A 73 12.06 20.65 10.63
C ASN A 73 11.75 19.18 10.95
N THR A 74 10.59 18.65 10.51
CA THR A 74 10.30 17.21 10.61
C THR A 74 10.93 16.43 9.45
N ASN A 75 10.98 15.11 9.60
CA ASN A 75 11.34 14.18 8.52
C ASN A 75 10.16 13.26 8.24
N PRO A 76 9.23 13.64 7.35
CA PRO A 76 8.19 12.77 6.78
C PRO A 76 8.64 12.12 5.46
N PHE A 77 9.89 11.63 5.40
CA PHE A 77 10.40 10.91 4.23
C PHE A 77 9.54 9.67 3.97
N GLU A 78 9.10 9.49 2.72
CA GLU A 78 8.18 8.40 2.30
C GLU A 78 6.88 8.30 3.13
N ALA A 79 6.48 9.37 3.83
CA ALA A 79 5.22 9.37 4.58
C ALA A 79 4.01 9.45 3.63
N ASN A 80 2.90 8.83 4.03
CA ASN A 80 1.64 8.94 3.30
C ASN A 80 0.72 9.95 3.96
N LEU A 81 0.61 11.14 3.38
CA LEU A 81 -0.26 12.24 3.81
C LEU A 81 -1.47 12.43 2.88
N SER A 82 -1.77 11.48 1.98
CA SER A 82 -2.85 11.66 0.99
C SER A 82 -4.18 12.04 1.65
N GLY A 83 -4.83 13.07 1.10
CA GLY A 83 -6.10 13.63 1.60
C GLY A 83 -6.02 14.34 2.97
N ALA A 84 -4.83 14.57 3.54
CA ALA A 84 -4.69 15.27 4.81
C ALA A 84 -5.03 16.77 4.70
N ASP A 85 -5.58 17.33 5.78
CA ASP A 85 -5.84 18.77 5.90
C ASP A 85 -4.66 19.48 6.55
N LEU A 86 -3.80 20.11 5.75
CA LEU A 86 -2.61 20.86 6.16
C LEU A 86 -2.83 22.38 6.07
N LYS A 87 -4.08 22.85 6.06
CA LYS A 87 -4.40 24.28 5.92
C LYS A 87 -3.67 25.13 6.96
N GLY A 88 -2.87 26.09 6.51
CA GLY A 88 -2.08 26.98 7.36
C GLY A 88 -1.02 26.29 8.23
N ALA A 89 -0.66 25.03 7.93
CA ALA A 89 0.38 24.31 8.66
C ALA A 89 1.77 24.92 8.41
N ASN A 90 2.65 24.79 9.39
CA ASN A 90 4.06 25.17 9.25
C ASN A 90 4.91 23.94 8.91
N LEU A 91 5.34 23.83 7.66
CA LEU A 91 6.21 22.79 7.09
C LEU A 91 7.60 23.34 6.73
N SER A 92 8.02 24.48 7.32
CA SER A 92 9.28 25.11 6.99
C SER A 92 10.47 24.19 7.31
N GLY A 93 11.38 24.00 6.35
CA GLY A 93 12.56 23.16 6.49
C GLY A 93 12.26 21.66 6.64
N THR A 94 11.05 21.21 6.31
CA THR A 94 10.65 19.81 6.39
C THR A 94 11.21 19.01 5.20
N ASN A 95 11.60 17.77 5.43
CA ASN A 95 11.96 16.82 4.36
C ASN A 95 10.76 15.97 3.94
N LEU A 96 10.02 16.43 2.93
CA LEU A 96 8.87 15.73 2.32
C LEU A 96 9.29 14.86 1.11
N SER A 97 10.59 14.60 0.94
CA SER A 97 11.05 13.83 -0.22
C SER A 97 10.39 12.46 -0.26
N TYR A 98 9.93 12.04 -1.44
CA TYR A 98 9.16 10.81 -1.68
C TYR A 98 7.82 10.69 -0.91
N ALA A 99 7.37 11.74 -0.22
CA ALA A 99 6.09 11.72 0.45
C ALA A 99 4.93 11.75 -0.54
N ASN A 100 3.81 11.11 -0.17
CA ASN A 100 2.55 11.24 -0.88
C ASN A 100 1.70 12.36 -0.24
N LEU A 101 1.57 13.48 -0.94
CA LEU A 101 0.73 14.63 -0.59
C LEU A 101 -0.45 14.79 -1.58
N SER A 102 -0.85 13.73 -2.28
CA SER A 102 -1.96 13.80 -3.24
C SER A 102 -3.26 14.19 -2.54
N GLU A 103 -4.09 15.01 -3.19
CA GLU A 103 -5.40 15.46 -2.67
C GLU A 103 -5.33 16.22 -1.33
N THR A 104 -4.16 16.73 -0.94
CA THR A 104 -4.01 17.45 0.34
C THR A 104 -4.50 18.89 0.25
N ASN A 105 -5.00 19.41 1.36
CA ASN A 105 -5.30 20.83 1.53
C ASN A 105 -4.10 21.54 2.15
N LEU A 106 -3.28 22.21 1.33
CA LEU A 106 -2.09 22.97 1.73
C LEU A 106 -2.34 24.49 1.70
N ARG A 107 -3.61 24.93 1.69
CA ARG A 107 -3.94 26.36 1.55
C ARG A 107 -3.29 27.19 2.65
N GLY A 108 -2.52 28.20 2.26
CA GLY A 108 -1.80 29.09 3.17
C GLY A 108 -0.71 28.41 4.01
N ALA A 109 -0.28 27.18 3.66
CA ALA A 109 0.78 26.49 4.38
C ALA A 109 2.15 27.15 4.14
N ASN A 110 3.02 27.09 5.14
CA ASN A 110 4.41 27.55 5.04
C ASN A 110 5.31 26.37 4.71
N LEU A 111 5.80 26.30 3.47
CA LEU A 111 6.71 25.29 2.92
C LEU A 111 8.12 25.86 2.68
N ARG A 112 8.48 26.96 3.32
CA ARG A 112 9.76 27.65 3.10
C ARG A 112 10.93 26.69 3.33
N SER A 113 11.84 26.62 2.36
CA SER A 113 13.03 25.76 2.40
C SER A 113 12.72 24.27 2.61
N ALA A 114 11.50 23.81 2.34
CA ALA A 114 11.16 22.39 2.40
C ALA A 114 11.76 21.63 1.20
N SER A 115 12.09 20.35 1.42
CA SER A 115 12.49 19.44 0.33
C SER A 115 11.28 18.64 -0.11
N LEU A 116 10.82 18.83 -1.35
CA LEU A 116 9.71 18.10 -1.97
C LEU A 116 10.19 17.20 -3.12
N ILE A 117 11.43 16.73 -3.07
CA ILE A 117 12.01 15.95 -4.17
C ILE A 117 11.22 14.65 -4.34
N TYR A 118 10.78 14.32 -5.56
CA TYR A 118 9.93 13.14 -5.84
C TYR A 118 8.58 13.12 -5.09
N THR A 119 8.13 14.25 -4.55
CA THR A 119 6.84 14.33 -3.87
C THR A 119 5.69 14.29 -4.86
N ASP A 120 4.63 13.55 -4.50
CA ASP A 120 3.36 13.55 -5.22
C ASP A 120 2.41 14.63 -4.66
N LEU A 121 2.16 15.68 -5.42
CA LEU A 121 1.23 16.78 -5.15
C LEU A 121 0.00 16.75 -6.07
N ARG A 122 -0.30 15.63 -6.74
CA ARG A 122 -1.45 15.58 -7.66
C ARG A 122 -2.74 15.95 -6.91
N ASN A 123 -3.56 16.81 -7.51
CA ASN A 123 -4.80 17.32 -6.93
C ASN A 123 -4.64 18.06 -5.58
N ALA A 124 -3.41 18.43 -5.17
CA ALA A 124 -3.21 19.19 -3.94
C ALA A 124 -3.62 20.65 -4.11
N ASP A 125 -4.19 21.25 -3.07
CA ASP A 125 -4.55 22.67 -3.06
C ASP A 125 -3.53 23.50 -2.29
N LEU A 126 -2.60 24.13 -3.01
CA LEU A 126 -1.56 25.02 -2.49
C LEU A 126 -1.91 26.51 -2.60
N PHE A 127 -3.21 26.86 -2.67
CA PHE A 127 -3.62 28.27 -2.74
C PHE A 127 -2.97 29.10 -1.63
N GLU A 128 -2.29 30.20 -1.99
CA GLU A 128 -1.55 31.07 -1.05
C GLU A 128 -0.45 30.39 -0.21
N ALA A 129 0.00 29.19 -0.57
CA ALA A 129 1.12 28.55 0.11
C ALA A 129 2.44 29.30 -0.15
N ASP A 130 3.34 29.32 0.85
CA ASP A 130 4.67 29.90 0.74
C ASP A 130 5.72 28.82 0.50
N LEU A 131 6.17 28.65 -0.74
CA LEU A 131 7.21 27.69 -1.13
C LEU A 131 8.58 28.37 -1.32
N PHE A 132 8.82 29.54 -0.72
CA PHE A 132 10.09 30.25 -0.90
C PHE A 132 11.30 29.34 -0.60
N GLU A 133 12.22 29.26 -1.56
CA GLU A 133 13.41 28.39 -1.50
C GLU A 133 13.14 26.88 -1.30
N ALA A 134 11.94 26.40 -1.59
CA ALA A 134 11.66 24.97 -1.60
C ALA A 134 12.34 24.23 -2.77
N ASP A 135 12.66 22.96 -2.56
CA ASP A 135 13.24 22.08 -3.59
C ASP A 135 12.11 21.26 -4.24
N LEU A 136 11.74 21.60 -5.48
CA LEU A 136 10.62 21.01 -6.24
C LEU A 136 11.10 20.08 -7.37
N ARG A 137 12.30 19.53 -7.25
CA ARG A 137 12.84 18.64 -8.29
C ARG A 137 12.03 17.35 -8.38
N VAL A 138 11.65 16.98 -9.60
CA VAL A 138 10.89 15.77 -9.91
C VAL A 138 9.55 15.68 -9.15
N VAL A 139 8.95 16.83 -8.83
CA VAL A 139 7.63 16.90 -8.20
C VAL A 139 6.55 16.56 -9.23
N GLN A 140 5.57 15.76 -8.81
CA GLN A 140 4.34 15.51 -9.58
C GLN A 140 3.25 16.47 -9.12
N ALA A 141 2.79 17.37 -9.99
CA ALA A 141 1.89 18.48 -9.60
C ALA A 141 0.74 18.69 -10.60
N LEU A 142 0.33 17.64 -11.30
CA LEU A 142 -0.85 17.66 -12.17
C LEU A 142 -2.11 18.01 -11.34
N PHE A 143 -2.96 18.89 -11.85
CA PHE A 143 -4.19 19.39 -11.18
C PHE A 143 -3.95 20.10 -9.85
N ALA A 144 -2.69 20.27 -9.44
CA ALA A 144 -2.37 21.00 -8.23
C ALA A 144 -2.71 22.47 -8.42
N ASN A 145 -3.25 23.07 -7.38
CA ASN A 145 -3.59 24.48 -7.37
C ASN A 145 -2.51 25.30 -6.67
N PHE A 146 -1.63 25.95 -7.44
CA PHE A 146 -0.61 26.88 -6.93
C PHE A 146 -1.07 28.34 -6.97
N SER A 147 -2.36 28.62 -7.22
CA SER A 147 -2.78 30.01 -7.39
C SER A 147 -2.45 30.85 -6.16
N GLN A 148 -1.96 32.07 -6.40
CA GLN A 148 -1.49 33.02 -5.37
C GLN A 148 -0.33 32.53 -4.48
N SER A 149 0.28 31.37 -4.76
CA SER A 149 1.43 30.86 -4.01
C SER A 149 2.73 31.62 -4.30
N ILE A 150 3.72 31.48 -3.42
CA ILE A 150 5.04 32.10 -3.55
C ILE A 150 6.06 31.03 -3.95
N LEU A 151 6.70 31.19 -5.11
CA LEU A 151 7.70 30.25 -5.64
C LEU A 151 9.11 30.87 -5.76
N THR A 152 9.31 32.09 -5.27
CA THR A 152 10.60 32.77 -5.33
C THR A 152 11.71 31.92 -4.70
N GLY A 153 12.80 31.72 -5.43
CA GLY A 153 13.98 30.97 -4.97
C GLY A 153 13.83 29.45 -5.03
N THR A 154 12.71 28.92 -5.51
CA THR A 154 12.53 27.47 -5.64
C THR A 154 13.52 26.85 -6.62
N ILE A 155 13.85 25.57 -6.39
CA ILE A 155 14.58 24.75 -7.34
C ILE A 155 13.58 23.93 -8.14
N ILE A 156 13.54 24.12 -9.45
CA ILE A 156 12.59 23.46 -10.35
C ILE A 156 13.38 22.71 -11.43
N GLU A 157 13.34 21.38 -11.37
CA GLU A 157 13.95 20.46 -12.34
C GLU A 157 12.94 19.33 -12.56
N ASP A 158 12.65 19.00 -13.82
CA ASP A 158 11.69 17.93 -14.17
C ASP A 158 10.36 18.02 -13.43
N TRP A 159 9.84 19.25 -13.31
CA TRP A 159 8.58 19.52 -12.64
C TRP A 159 7.41 19.05 -13.51
N GLN A 160 6.71 18.02 -13.07
CA GLN A 160 5.65 17.38 -13.84
C GLN A 160 4.33 18.11 -13.59
N ILE A 161 4.12 19.18 -14.34
CA ILE A 161 2.90 19.98 -14.40
C ILE A 161 2.19 19.80 -15.74
N GLY A 162 0.99 20.33 -15.87
CA GLY A 162 0.28 20.42 -17.15
C GLY A 162 -0.70 21.58 -17.16
N ARG A 163 -1.49 21.71 -18.24
CA ARG A 163 -2.51 22.76 -18.41
C ARG A 163 -3.49 22.88 -17.22
N SER A 164 -3.73 21.78 -16.51
CA SER A 164 -4.62 21.72 -15.36
C SER A 164 -3.99 22.19 -14.05
N THR A 165 -2.67 22.33 -14.01
CA THR A 165 -1.95 22.90 -12.87
C THR A 165 -2.22 24.40 -12.84
N ASN A 166 -2.93 24.86 -11.82
CA ASN A 166 -3.31 26.26 -11.73
C ASN A 166 -2.14 27.10 -11.18
N LEU A 167 -1.53 27.91 -12.05
CA LEU A 167 -0.44 28.85 -11.70
C LEU A 167 -0.92 30.31 -11.64
N GLU A 168 -2.23 30.56 -11.59
CA GLU A 168 -2.78 31.92 -11.62
C GLU A 168 -2.32 32.76 -10.44
N GLY A 169 -1.72 33.92 -10.72
CA GLY A 169 -1.27 34.84 -9.68
C GLY A 169 -0.11 34.32 -8.84
N VAL A 170 0.61 33.29 -9.29
CA VAL A 170 1.87 32.85 -8.67
C VAL A 170 2.85 34.02 -8.59
N LYS A 171 3.41 34.22 -7.40
CA LYS A 171 4.44 35.22 -7.11
C LYS A 171 5.81 34.56 -7.20
N CYS A 172 6.59 34.93 -8.19
CA CYS A 172 7.91 34.35 -8.41
C CYS A 172 8.85 35.38 -9.02
N ASP A 173 9.89 35.76 -8.26
CA ASP A 173 10.90 36.71 -8.73
C ASP A 173 12.03 36.01 -9.47
N TYR A 174 12.42 34.81 -9.02
CA TYR A 174 13.44 33.98 -9.64
C TYR A 174 13.30 32.53 -9.22
N ILE A 175 13.89 31.62 -10.00
CA ILE A 175 14.03 30.19 -9.69
C ILE A 175 15.46 29.72 -9.95
N PHE A 176 15.77 28.50 -9.53
CA PHE A 176 16.95 27.74 -9.95
C PHE A 176 16.51 26.52 -10.73
N ARG A 177 17.20 26.18 -11.83
CA ARG A 177 16.79 25.05 -12.68
C ARG A 177 17.36 23.70 -12.30
N LYS A 178 18.32 23.68 -11.38
CA LYS A 178 19.01 22.47 -10.92
C LYS A 178 19.80 22.73 -9.65
N ARG A 179 20.30 21.68 -9.02
CA ARG A 179 21.41 21.77 -8.06
C ARG A 179 22.74 21.49 -8.73
N ASP A 180 23.78 22.15 -8.25
CA ASP A 180 25.15 21.78 -8.60
C ASP A 180 25.50 20.44 -7.93
N PRO A 181 25.89 19.41 -8.69
CA PRO A 181 26.08 18.05 -8.16
C PRO A 181 27.29 17.92 -7.23
N LYS A 182 28.20 18.90 -7.20
CA LYS A 182 29.41 18.87 -6.34
C LYS A 182 29.19 19.61 -5.03
N THR A 183 28.52 20.76 -5.10
CA THR A 183 28.34 21.66 -3.95
C THR A 183 26.96 21.55 -3.32
N TYR A 184 26.03 20.84 -3.97
CA TYR A 184 24.61 20.78 -3.63
C TYR A 184 23.93 22.16 -3.53
N LYS A 185 24.53 23.23 -4.07
CA LYS A 185 23.93 24.56 -4.05
C LYS A 185 22.96 24.73 -5.21
N PRO A 186 21.92 25.58 -5.08
CA PRO A 186 21.07 25.97 -6.20
C PRO A 186 21.91 26.56 -7.34
N ALA A 187 21.63 26.17 -8.58
CA ALA A 187 22.39 26.56 -9.76
C ALA A 187 21.45 26.86 -10.95
N ALA A 188 22.00 27.50 -11.99
CA ALA A 188 21.24 27.95 -13.16
C ALA A 188 20.01 28.81 -12.78
N ARG A 189 20.28 29.94 -12.11
CA ARG A 189 19.25 30.92 -11.75
C ARG A 189 18.56 31.44 -13.00
N LEU A 190 17.24 31.61 -12.92
CA LEU A 190 16.46 32.39 -13.87
C LEU A 190 15.67 33.47 -13.11
N PRO A 191 15.73 34.74 -13.56
CA PRO A 191 16.60 35.21 -14.64
C PRO A 191 18.10 35.08 -14.29
N ALA A 192 18.97 35.03 -15.29
CA ALA A 192 20.40 34.72 -15.07
C ALA A 192 21.15 35.84 -14.32
N ASP A 193 20.78 37.11 -14.53
CA ASP A 193 21.31 38.24 -13.76
C ASP A 193 20.71 38.24 -12.34
N PRO A 194 21.53 38.10 -11.27
CA PRO A 194 21.08 38.10 -9.88
C PRO A 194 20.29 39.35 -9.46
N ASN A 195 20.49 40.48 -10.12
CA ASN A 195 19.81 41.74 -9.81
C ASN A 195 18.46 41.88 -10.52
N SER A 196 18.12 40.95 -11.40
CA SER A 196 16.86 40.94 -12.13
C SER A 196 15.86 39.94 -11.54
N ILE A 197 14.59 40.27 -11.73
CA ILE A 197 13.43 39.45 -11.34
C ILE A 197 12.56 39.21 -12.58
N PHE A 198 11.75 38.16 -12.55
CA PHE A 198 10.71 37.95 -13.56
C PHE A 198 9.74 39.13 -13.59
N ALA A 199 9.39 39.58 -14.80
CA ALA A 199 8.28 40.50 -14.96
C ALA A 199 6.96 39.84 -14.53
N PRO A 200 5.92 40.62 -14.17
CA PRO A 200 4.62 40.07 -13.80
C PRO A 200 4.09 39.08 -14.86
N GLY A 201 3.83 37.84 -14.43
CA GLY A 201 3.35 36.76 -15.31
C GLY A 201 4.42 36.09 -16.18
N GLU A 202 5.65 36.60 -16.25
CA GLU A 202 6.72 36.03 -17.09
C GLU A 202 7.06 34.59 -16.67
N PHE A 203 7.10 34.32 -15.37
CA PHE A 203 7.30 32.97 -14.85
C PHE A 203 6.29 31.99 -15.47
N VAL A 204 4.99 32.30 -15.36
CA VAL A 204 3.90 31.45 -15.85
C VAL A 204 3.97 31.30 -17.37
N GLN A 205 4.21 32.39 -18.09
CA GLN A 205 4.36 32.36 -19.56
C GLN A 205 5.49 31.44 -20.01
N ARG A 206 6.65 31.46 -19.33
CA ARG A 206 7.78 30.60 -19.69
C ARG A 206 7.42 29.12 -19.56
N PHE A 207 6.70 28.73 -18.51
CA PHE A 207 6.23 27.35 -18.33
C PHE A 207 5.12 26.98 -19.32
N GLN A 208 4.16 27.86 -19.59
CA GLN A 208 3.10 27.63 -20.59
C GLN A 208 3.63 27.52 -22.03
N ILE A 209 4.65 28.31 -22.40
CA ILE A 209 5.27 28.25 -23.74
C ILE A 209 6.00 26.91 -23.95
N LEU A 210 6.73 26.44 -22.93
CA LEU A 210 7.41 25.14 -22.95
C LEU A 210 6.43 23.97 -23.17
N GLU A 211 5.22 24.03 -22.58
CA GLU A 211 4.16 23.04 -22.79
C GLU A 211 3.48 23.15 -24.17
N SER A 212 3.27 24.37 -24.68
CA SER A 212 2.64 24.57 -25.99
C SER A 212 3.52 24.12 -27.17
N ALA A 213 4.85 24.13 -26.99
CA ALA A 213 5.82 23.73 -28.00
C ALA A 213 6.04 22.22 -28.08
N LEU A 214 5.56 21.47 -27.09
CA LEU A 214 5.74 20.04 -26.95
C LEU A 214 4.38 19.42 -26.60
N GLU A 215 3.58 19.05 -27.62
CA GLU A 215 2.38 18.23 -27.45
C GLU A 215 2.77 16.79 -27.04
N THR A 216 3.39 16.68 -25.88
CA THR A 216 4.07 15.49 -25.43
C THR A 216 3.79 15.24 -23.96
N ILE A 217 3.43 14.01 -23.62
CA ILE A 217 3.27 13.56 -22.24
C ILE A 217 4.51 12.76 -21.87
N ASP A 218 5.28 13.26 -20.91
CA ASP A 218 6.43 12.54 -20.36
C ASP A 218 5.93 11.65 -19.21
N LEU A 219 6.17 10.34 -19.34
CA LEU A 219 5.91 9.33 -18.32
C LEU A 219 7.25 8.91 -17.72
N THR A 220 7.49 9.21 -16.45
CA THR A 220 8.75 8.87 -15.77
C THR A 220 8.60 7.62 -14.91
N PHE A 221 9.55 6.70 -15.04
CA PHE A 221 9.60 5.40 -14.39
C PHE A 221 10.92 5.30 -13.62
N ILE A 222 10.84 5.48 -12.30
CA ILE A 222 12.02 5.59 -11.44
C ILE A 222 12.60 4.21 -11.05
N ASP A 223 11.75 3.18 -11.03
CA ASP A 223 12.12 1.81 -10.63
C ASP A 223 12.23 0.84 -11.83
N GLY A 224 12.55 1.39 -13.01
CA GLY A 224 12.48 0.65 -14.27
C GLY A 224 11.06 0.58 -14.84
N ILE A 225 10.94 0.15 -16.10
CA ILE A 225 9.66 0.05 -16.81
C ILE A 225 9.22 -1.41 -16.80
N ASP A 226 8.05 -1.70 -16.23
CA ASP A 226 7.35 -2.95 -16.56
C ASP A 226 6.77 -2.82 -17.97
N TRP A 227 7.50 -3.38 -18.93
CA TRP A 227 7.17 -3.28 -20.34
C TRP A 227 5.85 -3.96 -20.72
N LYS A 228 5.47 -5.02 -20.01
CA LYS A 228 4.24 -5.76 -20.29
C LYS A 228 3.03 -4.93 -19.86
N ALA A 229 3.11 -4.36 -18.67
CA ALA A 229 2.13 -3.43 -18.16
C ALA A 229 1.98 -2.18 -19.01
N PHE A 230 3.11 -1.53 -19.29
CA PHE A 230 3.14 -0.34 -20.13
C PHE A 230 2.48 -0.63 -21.48
N PHE A 231 2.81 -1.76 -22.13
CA PHE A 231 2.24 -2.11 -23.42
C PHE A 231 0.74 -2.39 -23.36
N VAL A 232 0.26 -3.15 -22.36
CA VAL A 232 -1.18 -3.42 -22.18
C VAL A 232 -1.94 -2.12 -21.94
N SER A 233 -1.48 -1.29 -21.01
CA SER A 233 -2.09 0.03 -20.74
C SER A 233 -2.07 0.92 -21.97
N PHE A 234 -0.94 1.00 -22.67
CA PHE A 234 -0.79 1.83 -23.87
C PHE A 234 -1.68 1.35 -25.04
N GLN A 235 -1.91 0.04 -25.18
CA GLN A 235 -2.83 -0.49 -26.19
C GLN A 235 -4.29 -0.20 -25.85
N GLU A 236 -4.68 -0.40 -24.60
CA GLU A 236 -6.03 -0.07 -24.12
C GLU A 236 -6.32 1.43 -24.29
N LEU A 237 -5.30 2.26 -24.05
CA LEU A 237 -5.30 3.69 -24.30
C LEU A 237 -5.60 4.05 -25.75
N ARG A 238 -4.86 3.44 -26.69
CA ARG A 238 -5.04 3.69 -28.13
C ARG A 238 -6.37 3.17 -28.65
N HIS A 239 -6.92 2.12 -28.02
CA HIS A 239 -8.25 1.60 -28.34
C HIS A 239 -9.36 2.52 -27.83
N GLN A 240 -9.20 3.08 -26.63
CA GLN A 240 -10.16 4.01 -26.04
C GLN A 240 -10.15 5.38 -26.73
N TYR A 241 -9.00 5.79 -27.28
CA TYR A 241 -8.78 7.08 -27.94
C TYR A 241 -8.18 6.92 -29.35
N PRO A 242 -8.92 6.33 -30.31
CA PRO A 242 -8.39 6.02 -31.64
C PRO A 242 -8.20 7.24 -32.55
N ALA A 243 -8.85 8.37 -32.24
CA ALA A 243 -8.81 9.59 -33.05
C ALA A 243 -7.62 10.51 -32.72
N GLN A 244 -6.92 10.25 -31.62
CA GLN A 244 -5.91 11.13 -31.02
C GLN A 244 -4.47 10.82 -31.45
N ASN A 245 -4.29 9.79 -32.29
CA ASN A 245 -3.01 9.32 -32.85
C ASN A 245 -1.86 9.31 -31.82
N ILE A 246 -2.13 8.75 -30.65
CA ILE A 246 -1.18 8.68 -29.54
C ILE A 246 -0.04 7.73 -29.93
N ALA A 247 1.19 8.24 -29.90
CA ALA A 247 2.38 7.51 -30.29
C ALA A 247 3.51 7.72 -29.29
N VAL A 248 4.34 6.70 -29.08
CA VAL A 248 5.62 6.90 -28.38
C VAL A 248 6.52 7.74 -29.29
N GLN A 249 6.86 8.94 -28.84
CA GLN A 249 7.78 9.84 -29.55
C GLN A 249 9.23 9.48 -29.29
N GLY A 250 9.54 9.04 -28.07
CA GLY A 250 10.89 8.68 -27.66
C GLY A 250 10.95 8.16 -26.24
N MET A 251 12.09 7.59 -25.89
CA MET A 251 12.41 7.19 -24.53
C MET A 251 13.85 7.63 -24.22
N GLU A 252 14.07 8.11 -23.00
CA GLU A 252 15.40 8.42 -22.49
C GLU A 252 15.58 7.87 -21.08
N GLU A 253 16.78 7.40 -20.76
CA GLU A 253 17.19 7.11 -19.38
C GLU A 253 17.88 8.36 -18.83
N LYS A 254 17.35 8.92 -17.74
CA LYS A 254 17.85 10.12 -17.10
C LYS A 254 17.97 9.88 -15.60
N ASP A 255 19.20 9.93 -15.10
CA ASP A 255 19.53 9.81 -13.67
C ASP A 255 18.94 8.56 -12.99
N GLY A 256 18.93 7.42 -13.70
CA GLY A 256 18.41 6.14 -13.21
C GLY A 256 16.90 5.94 -13.38
N ALA A 257 16.18 6.95 -13.87
CA ALA A 257 14.78 6.84 -14.25
C ALA A 257 14.62 6.76 -15.77
N PHE A 258 13.65 5.99 -16.27
CA PHE A 258 13.28 6.00 -17.67
C PHE A 258 12.13 6.98 -17.92
N VAL A 259 12.26 7.86 -18.90
CA VAL A 259 11.21 8.78 -19.34
C VAL A 259 10.71 8.33 -20.70
N ILE A 260 9.44 7.95 -20.81
CA ILE A 260 8.77 7.69 -22.09
C ILE A 260 7.98 8.92 -22.47
N ARG A 261 8.35 9.54 -23.59
CA ARG A 261 7.67 10.69 -24.17
C ARG A 261 6.62 10.22 -25.16
N LEU A 262 5.35 10.50 -24.88
CA LEU A 262 4.22 10.21 -25.77
C LEU A 262 3.85 11.45 -26.55
N LYS A 263 3.85 11.39 -27.88
CA LYS A 263 3.24 12.41 -28.74
C LYS A 263 1.74 12.23 -28.78
N VAL A 264 1.01 13.33 -28.67
CA VAL A 264 -0.44 13.38 -28.78
C VAL A 264 -0.82 14.45 -29.80
N GLU A 265 -1.73 14.17 -30.74
CA GLU A 265 -2.17 15.22 -31.69
C GLU A 265 -3.14 16.20 -31.02
N ALA A 266 -2.84 17.50 -31.16
CA ALA A 266 -3.48 18.75 -30.71
C ALA A 266 -4.97 18.84 -30.32
N LYS A 267 -5.82 17.85 -30.62
CA LYS A 267 -7.29 17.90 -30.44
C LYS A 267 -7.81 17.06 -29.27
N VAL A 268 -6.98 16.73 -28.29
CA VAL A 268 -7.45 16.01 -27.09
C VAL A 268 -8.02 16.99 -26.09
N SER A 269 -9.25 16.77 -25.64
CA SER A 269 -9.82 17.56 -24.55
C SER A 269 -9.09 17.23 -23.24
N GLU A 270 -8.91 18.21 -22.38
CA GLU A 270 -8.16 18.09 -21.12
C GLU A 270 -8.72 16.96 -20.22
N THR A 271 -10.03 16.76 -20.27
CA THR A 271 -10.75 15.66 -19.60
C THR A 271 -10.35 14.27 -20.11
N GLU A 272 -10.04 14.14 -21.41
CA GLU A 272 -9.63 12.87 -22.01
C GLU A 272 -8.16 12.59 -21.73
N LEU A 273 -7.31 13.63 -21.76
CA LEU A 273 -5.91 13.54 -21.34
C LEU A 273 -5.79 13.16 -19.86
N GLU A 274 -6.78 13.55 -19.05
CA GLU A 274 -6.82 13.20 -17.64
C GLU A 274 -7.33 11.79 -17.35
N LYS A 275 -8.32 11.31 -18.10
CA LYS A 275 -8.68 9.88 -18.07
C LYS A 275 -7.52 9.01 -18.56
N LEU A 276 -6.76 9.49 -19.54
CA LEU A 276 -5.56 8.85 -20.08
C LEU A 276 -4.52 8.63 -18.98
N LYS A 277 -4.18 9.70 -18.25
CA LYS A 277 -3.17 9.70 -17.20
C LYS A 277 -3.66 8.96 -15.97
N GLY A 278 -4.91 9.18 -15.55
CA GLY A 278 -5.54 8.44 -14.46
C GLY A 278 -5.61 6.93 -14.71
N ALA A 279 -5.84 6.48 -15.95
CA ALA A 279 -5.78 5.07 -16.32
C ALA A 279 -4.36 4.51 -16.21
N ILE A 280 -3.35 5.22 -16.75
CA ILE A 280 -1.94 4.82 -16.64
C ILE A 280 -1.49 4.75 -15.17
N GLU A 281 -1.86 5.75 -14.36
CA GLU A 281 -1.53 5.81 -12.94
C GLU A 281 -2.28 4.75 -12.12
N THR A 282 -3.53 4.44 -12.47
CA THR A 282 -4.29 3.36 -11.86
C THR A 282 -3.65 2.02 -12.17
N THR A 283 -3.22 1.81 -13.42
CA THR A 283 -2.52 0.59 -13.80
C THR A 283 -1.12 0.51 -13.18
N GLN A 284 -0.37 1.62 -13.08
CA GLN A 284 0.90 1.67 -12.34
C GLN A 284 0.71 1.36 -10.86
N LYS A 285 -0.33 1.89 -10.20
CA LYS A 285 -0.69 1.56 -8.82
C LYS A 285 -1.05 0.08 -8.67
N GLN A 286 -1.84 -0.47 -9.60
CA GLN A 286 -2.17 -1.89 -9.63
C GLN A 286 -0.92 -2.75 -9.83
N LEU A 287 0.00 -2.35 -10.69
CA LEU A 287 1.25 -3.07 -10.92
C LEU A 287 2.23 -2.96 -9.78
N TYR A 288 2.45 -1.77 -9.21
CA TYR A 288 3.27 -1.61 -8.02
C TYR A 288 2.70 -2.44 -6.86
N SER A 289 1.38 -2.47 -6.69
CA SER A 289 0.73 -3.35 -5.70
C SER A 289 0.89 -4.83 -6.03
N THR A 290 0.85 -5.18 -7.32
CA THR A 290 1.08 -6.55 -7.80
C THR A 290 2.55 -6.93 -7.67
N GLN A 291 3.49 -5.99 -7.80
CA GLN A 291 4.93 -6.16 -7.71
C GLN A 291 5.40 -6.19 -6.25
N LEU A 292 4.74 -5.46 -5.35
CA LEU A 292 4.82 -5.65 -3.90
C LEU A 292 4.31 -7.03 -3.50
N ALA A 293 3.16 -7.46 -4.05
CA ALA A 293 2.64 -8.80 -3.82
C ALA A 293 3.53 -9.89 -4.43
N LEU A 294 4.13 -9.63 -5.59
CA LEU A 294 5.06 -10.52 -6.29
C LEU A 294 6.42 -10.56 -5.59
N SER A 295 6.95 -9.45 -5.11
CA SER A 295 8.18 -9.37 -4.30
C SER A 295 7.99 -10.04 -2.94
N ALA A 296 6.82 -9.90 -2.33
CA ALA A 296 6.44 -10.66 -1.14
C ALA A 296 6.29 -12.16 -1.44
N ALA A 297 5.83 -12.53 -2.64
CA ALA A 297 5.78 -13.91 -3.10
C ALA A 297 7.17 -14.44 -3.53
N GLU A 298 8.05 -13.61 -4.06
CA GLU A 298 9.42 -13.91 -4.47
C GLU A 298 10.33 -14.06 -3.25
N GLY A 299 10.15 -13.27 -2.21
CA GLY A 299 10.77 -13.50 -0.90
C GLY A 299 10.31 -14.83 -0.29
N LYS A 300 9.05 -15.23 -0.49
CA LYS A 300 8.58 -16.58 -0.16
C LYS A 300 9.22 -17.64 -1.07
N ILE A 301 9.35 -17.39 -2.38
CA ILE A 301 9.99 -18.30 -3.33
C ILE A 301 11.49 -18.44 -3.04
N GLU A 302 12.20 -17.40 -2.62
CA GLU A 302 13.62 -17.42 -2.26
C GLU A 302 13.83 -18.24 -0.98
N VAL A 303 12.96 -18.07 0.02
CA VAL A 303 12.90 -18.95 1.20
C VAL A 303 12.61 -20.40 0.78
N TYR A 304 11.69 -20.62 -0.17
CA TYR A 304 11.44 -21.94 -0.76
C TYR A 304 12.63 -22.46 -1.56
N ARG A 305 13.41 -21.60 -2.24
CA ARG A 305 14.57 -21.97 -3.07
C ARG A 305 15.78 -22.28 -2.20
N GLU A 306 15.95 -21.59 -1.07
CA GLU A 306 16.89 -21.93 -0.01
C GLU A 306 16.52 -23.28 0.64
N ILE A 307 15.24 -23.50 0.95
CA ILE A 307 14.75 -24.80 1.45
C ILE A 307 14.96 -25.90 0.40
N MET A 308 14.66 -25.63 -0.88
CA MET A 308 14.87 -26.59 -1.97
C MET A 308 16.34 -26.83 -2.28
N GLY A 309 17.22 -25.84 -2.11
CA GLY A 309 18.67 -26.00 -2.19
C GLY A 309 19.20 -26.89 -1.06
N VAL A 310 18.68 -26.73 0.16
CA VAL A 310 18.94 -27.65 1.28
C VAL A 310 18.45 -29.07 0.95
N VAL A 311 17.25 -29.22 0.38
CA VAL A 311 16.71 -30.51 -0.09
C VAL A 311 17.56 -31.11 -1.21
N GLN A 312 18.04 -30.31 -2.16
CA GLN A 312 18.86 -30.76 -3.28
C GLN A 312 20.23 -31.27 -2.82
N THR A 313 20.84 -30.56 -1.85
CA THR A 313 22.07 -30.99 -1.16
C THR A 313 21.87 -32.29 -0.36
N LEU A 314 20.65 -32.54 0.14
CA LEU A 314 20.27 -33.79 0.80
C LEU A 314 20.02 -34.93 -0.21
N THR A 315 19.58 -34.62 -1.44
CA THR A 315 19.31 -35.61 -2.51
C THR A 315 20.55 -36.00 -3.34
N GLU A 316 21.61 -35.20 -3.35
CA GLU A 316 22.89 -35.56 -3.99
C GLU A 316 23.73 -36.53 -3.13
N ARG A 317 23.27 -36.88 -1.92
CA ARG A 317 23.80 -38.02 -1.16
C ARG A 317 23.34 -39.32 -1.83
N PRO A 318 24.26 -40.22 -2.23
CA PRO A 318 23.88 -41.40 -2.99
C PRO A 318 23.10 -42.39 -2.12
N VAL A 319 21.85 -42.66 -2.49
CA VAL A 319 21.08 -43.81 -1.98
C VAL A 319 21.14 -44.92 -3.03
N ALA A 320 21.88 -45.98 -2.69
CA ALA A 320 22.02 -47.17 -3.51
C ALA A 320 20.74 -48.05 -3.47
N SER A 321 20.05 -48.06 -4.60
CA SER A 321 19.44 -49.20 -5.31
C SER A 321 18.68 -50.33 -4.58
N LYS A 322 17.40 -50.44 -4.98
CA LYS A 322 16.61 -51.63 -5.41
C LYS A 322 16.67 -52.92 -4.56
N TYR A 323 15.51 -53.37 -4.08
CA TYR A 323 14.94 -54.71 -4.33
C TYR A 323 13.41 -54.70 -4.12
N THR A 324 12.70 -55.58 -4.83
CA THR A 324 11.24 -55.82 -4.73
C THR A 324 11.01 -57.28 -4.29
N ILE A 325 9.81 -57.56 -3.72
CA ILE A 325 9.10 -58.87 -3.55
C ILE A 325 9.33 -59.54 -2.18
N HIS A 326 8.36 -60.07 -1.43
CA HIS A 326 6.87 -60.09 -1.36
C HIS A 326 6.51 -60.52 0.07
N GLY A 327 5.37 -60.11 0.61
CA GLY A 327 4.81 -60.68 1.84
C GLY A 327 3.99 -59.66 2.63
N ASP A 328 2.90 -60.12 3.23
CA ASP A 328 2.04 -59.33 4.11
C ASP A 328 2.82 -58.57 5.18
N VAL A 329 2.32 -57.35 5.44
CA VAL A 329 2.64 -56.45 6.56
C VAL A 329 4.09 -55.98 6.63
N GLY A 330 4.30 -54.69 6.34
CA GLY A 330 5.55 -54.03 6.72
C GLY A 330 5.74 -52.64 6.13
N ASN A 331 5.17 -51.64 6.81
CA ASN A 331 5.57 -50.22 6.87
C ASN A 331 6.49 -49.64 5.77
N LEU A 332 5.92 -48.68 5.04
CA LEU A 332 6.64 -47.52 4.52
C LEU A 332 6.20 -46.30 5.34
N ALA A 333 6.92 -46.05 6.43
CA ALA A 333 7.02 -44.73 7.03
C ALA A 333 8.16 -43.94 6.36
N ASP A 334 8.07 -42.63 6.47
CA ASP A 334 9.16 -41.65 6.31
C ASP A 334 9.48 -41.06 4.92
N VAL A 335 8.52 -40.25 4.43
CA VAL A 335 8.83 -38.85 4.04
C VAL A 335 7.76 -37.92 4.62
N ASN A 336 8.00 -37.43 5.85
CA ASN A 336 7.36 -36.29 6.51
C ASN A 336 5.82 -36.23 6.66
N LEU A 337 5.14 -37.38 6.57
CA LEU A 337 3.78 -37.57 7.12
C LEU A 337 3.79 -37.89 8.63
N ASP A 338 4.97 -38.17 9.20
CA ASP A 338 5.09 -38.95 10.44
C ASP A 338 4.84 -38.14 11.72
N LYS A 339 5.22 -36.85 11.79
CA LYS A 339 4.94 -36.02 12.98
C LYS A 339 3.47 -35.64 13.12
N MET A 340 2.78 -35.39 12.01
CA MET A 340 1.36 -35.05 12.04
C MET A 340 0.55 -36.27 12.48
N THR A 341 0.74 -37.40 11.79
CA THR A 341 0.03 -38.65 12.11
C THR A 341 0.41 -39.13 13.51
N THR A 342 1.68 -39.08 13.91
CA THR A 342 2.09 -39.47 15.27
C THR A 342 1.48 -38.58 16.35
N ASN A 343 1.51 -37.26 16.19
CA ASN A 343 0.96 -36.36 17.20
C ASN A 343 -0.58 -36.37 17.22
N ILE A 344 -1.24 -36.53 16.08
CA ILE A 344 -2.69 -36.68 16.03
C ILE A 344 -3.10 -38.03 16.64
N SER A 345 -2.44 -39.13 16.29
CA SER A 345 -2.66 -40.45 16.89
C SER A 345 -2.42 -40.46 18.39
N LYS A 346 -1.37 -39.76 18.86
CA LYS A 346 -1.08 -39.61 20.28
C LYS A 346 -2.13 -38.79 21.03
N ASN A 347 -2.63 -37.71 20.43
CA ASN A 347 -3.53 -36.77 21.11
C ASN A 347 -5.01 -37.14 20.98
N TYR A 348 -5.41 -37.83 19.90
CA TYR A 348 -6.80 -38.12 19.56
C TYR A 348 -7.10 -39.62 19.41
N GLY A 349 -6.11 -40.49 19.54
CA GLY A 349 -6.27 -41.94 19.62
C GLY A 349 -7.02 -42.53 18.43
N ALA A 350 -8.08 -43.30 18.70
CA ALA A 350 -8.90 -43.96 17.68
C ALA A 350 -9.59 -42.99 16.69
N LYS A 351 -9.61 -41.68 16.97
CA LYS A 351 -10.20 -40.66 16.08
C LYS A 351 -9.22 -40.10 15.06
N ALA A 352 -7.94 -40.50 15.11
CA ALA A 352 -6.88 -39.86 14.35
C ALA A 352 -7.04 -39.99 12.82
N ASP A 353 -7.39 -41.18 12.36
CA ASP A 353 -7.61 -41.44 10.94
C ASP A 353 -8.84 -40.69 10.42
N ASP A 354 -9.93 -40.67 11.19
CA ASP A 354 -11.13 -39.87 10.88
C ASP A 354 -10.80 -38.37 10.77
N ILE A 355 -9.98 -37.84 11.68
CA ILE A 355 -9.55 -36.43 11.64
C ILE A 355 -8.77 -36.13 10.37
N LEU A 356 -7.82 -36.99 10.01
CA LEU A 356 -7.02 -36.83 8.80
C LEU A 356 -7.88 -36.93 7.53
N GLN A 357 -8.84 -37.84 7.52
CA GLN A 357 -9.79 -38.00 6.43
C GLN A 357 -10.69 -36.76 6.29
N LEU A 358 -11.26 -36.27 7.40
CA LEU A 358 -12.11 -35.08 7.41
C LEU A 358 -11.36 -33.83 6.93
N LEU A 359 -10.08 -33.66 7.29
CA LEU A 359 -9.25 -32.56 6.79
C LEU A 359 -9.10 -32.61 5.26
N ASN A 360 -8.99 -33.80 4.67
CA ASN A 360 -8.90 -33.96 3.21
C ASN A 360 -10.26 -33.74 2.54
N VAL A 361 -11.34 -34.29 3.09
CA VAL A 361 -12.71 -34.08 2.59
C VAL A 361 -13.06 -32.59 2.57
N LEU A 362 -12.70 -31.84 3.61
CA LEU A 362 -12.91 -30.39 3.67
C LEU A 362 -12.11 -29.64 2.60
N ARG A 363 -10.87 -30.07 2.29
CA ARG A 363 -10.08 -29.49 1.20
C ARG A 363 -10.72 -29.73 -0.17
N GLU A 364 -11.22 -30.94 -0.40
CA GLU A 364 -11.86 -31.30 -1.67
C GLU A 364 -13.18 -30.54 -1.85
N ALA A 365 -14.03 -30.50 -0.82
CA ALA A 365 -15.29 -29.75 -0.85
C ALA A 365 -15.06 -28.25 -1.14
N ALA A 366 -14.02 -27.66 -0.56
CA ALA A 366 -13.67 -26.25 -0.78
C ALA A 366 -13.27 -25.91 -2.23
N GLN A 367 -12.88 -26.88 -3.06
CA GLN A 367 -12.58 -26.62 -4.48
C GLN A 367 -13.82 -26.21 -5.27
N THR A 368 -15.01 -26.55 -4.76
CA THR A 368 -16.29 -26.16 -5.37
C THR A 368 -16.74 -24.76 -4.95
N PHE A 369 -16.04 -24.11 -4.01
CA PHE A 369 -16.36 -22.78 -3.53
C PHE A 369 -15.78 -21.71 -4.48
N PRO A 370 -16.35 -20.48 -4.49
CA PRO A 370 -15.73 -19.38 -5.21
C PRO A 370 -14.29 -19.14 -4.73
N GLN A 371 -13.43 -18.67 -5.63
CA GLN A 371 -11.97 -18.67 -5.45
C GLN A 371 -11.52 -18.06 -4.10
N ALA A 372 -12.07 -16.89 -3.72
CA ALA A 372 -11.70 -16.23 -2.47
C ALA A 372 -12.04 -17.06 -1.22
N GLN A 373 -13.18 -17.77 -1.22
CA GLN A 373 -13.60 -18.65 -0.13
C GLN A 373 -12.82 -19.97 -0.13
N SER A 374 -12.47 -20.51 -1.31
CA SER A 374 -11.60 -21.68 -1.44
C SER A 374 -10.20 -21.41 -0.84
N GLU A 375 -9.61 -20.26 -1.19
CA GLU A 375 -8.32 -19.81 -0.65
C GLU A 375 -8.40 -19.61 0.88
N ALA A 376 -9.48 -19.00 1.39
CA ALA A 376 -9.69 -18.84 2.83
C ALA A 376 -9.80 -20.20 3.56
N VAL A 377 -10.51 -21.18 3.00
CA VAL A 377 -10.57 -22.53 3.60
C VAL A 377 -9.20 -23.20 3.63
N GLN A 378 -8.40 -23.07 2.57
CA GLN A 378 -7.05 -23.64 2.52
C GLN A 378 -6.15 -23.06 3.62
N VAL A 379 -6.17 -21.74 3.82
CA VAL A 379 -5.42 -21.07 4.89
C VAL A 379 -5.85 -21.60 6.27
N HIS A 380 -7.16 -21.66 6.55
CA HIS A 380 -7.66 -22.11 7.84
C HIS A 380 -7.41 -23.61 8.10
N LEU A 381 -7.48 -24.48 7.07
CA LEU A 381 -7.15 -25.89 7.19
C LEU A 381 -5.65 -26.13 7.36
N GLU A 382 -4.81 -25.29 6.76
CA GLU A 382 -3.36 -25.34 6.95
C GLU A 382 -2.97 -24.90 8.37
N ASP A 383 -3.56 -23.83 8.89
CA ASP A 383 -3.38 -23.41 10.29
C ASP A 383 -3.88 -24.47 11.29
N LEU A 384 -5.02 -25.09 11.00
CA LEU A 384 -5.57 -26.19 11.80
C LEU A 384 -4.62 -27.39 11.78
N ALA A 385 -4.15 -27.80 10.60
CA ALA A 385 -3.20 -28.90 10.44
C ALA A 385 -1.86 -28.62 11.15
N ASN A 386 -1.35 -27.39 11.05
CA ASN A 386 -0.11 -26.98 11.71
C ASN A 386 -0.22 -26.96 13.23
N ASN A 387 -1.41 -26.65 13.76
CA ASN A 387 -1.67 -26.77 15.19
C ASN A 387 -1.79 -28.24 15.64
N LEU A 388 -2.45 -29.09 14.85
CA LEU A 388 -2.59 -30.53 15.11
C LEU A 388 -1.26 -31.30 15.03
N LYS A 389 -0.30 -30.80 14.23
CA LYS A 389 1.07 -31.31 14.15
C LYS A 389 1.87 -31.12 15.44
N GLN A 390 1.45 -30.26 16.35
CA GLN A 390 2.19 -29.97 17.58
C GLN A 390 2.03 -31.12 18.58
N GLU A 391 3.05 -31.39 19.40
CA GLU A 391 2.96 -32.39 20.47
C GLU A 391 1.81 -32.09 21.45
N LYS A 392 1.50 -30.80 21.65
CA LYS A 392 0.37 -30.30 22.43
C LYS A 392 -0.37 -29.23 21.62
N PRO A 393 -1.41 -29.61 20.85
CA PRO A 393 -2.22 -28.68 20.08
C PRO A 393 -2.85 -27.63 21.00
N GLN A 394 -2.87 -26.38 20.56
CA GLN A 394 -3.45 -25.26 21.31
C GLN A 394 -4.98 -25.23 21.09
N PRO A 395 -5.82 -25.49 22.11
CA PRO A 395 -7.27 -25.57 21.92
C PRO A 395 -7.89 -24.25 21.46
N SER A 396 -7.36 -23.11 21.90
CA SER A 396 -7.80 -21.77 21.45
C SER A 396 -7.63 -21.59 19.94
N ARG A 397 -6.50 -22.02 19.37
CA ARG A 397 -6.24 -21.94 17.93
C ARG A 397 -7.10 -22.91 17.13
N LEU A 398 -7.36 -24.12 17.64
CA LEU A 398 -8.27 -25.07 17.01
C LEU A 398 -9.68 -24.46 16.91
N ARG A 399 -10.17 -23.82 17.98
CA ARG A 399 -11.46 -23.12 18.00
C ARG A 399 -11.51 -21.97 17.00
N THR A 400 -10.46 -21.14 16.94
CA THR A 400 -10.41 -20.02 15.98
C THR A 400 -10.48 -20.52 14.55
N CYS A 401 -9.76 -21.59 14.20
CA CYS A 401 -9.80 -22.17 12.85
C CYS A 401 -11.17 -22.77 12.53
N LEU A 402 -11.77 -23.54 13.45
CA LEU A 402 -13.10 -24.12 13.25
C LEU A 402 -14.18 -23.05 13.12
N ALA A 403 -14.13 -21.99 13.94
CA ALA A 403 -15.05 -20.86 13.84
C ALA A 403 -14.90 -20.12 12.50
N ALA A 404 -13.68 -19.96 12.00
CA ALA A 404 -13.42 -19.35 10.71
C ALA A 404 -13.95 -20.23 9.55
N LEU A 405 -13.81 -21.55 9.63
CA LEU A 405 -14.36 -22.48 8.63
C LEU A 405 -15.90 -22.43 8.59
N PHE A 406 -16.57 -22.36 9.75
CA PHE A 406 -18.01 -22.09 9.78
C PHE A 406 -18.35 -20.71 9.20
N GLY A 407 -17.54 -19.69 9.47
CA GLY A 407 -17.68 -18.36 8.87
C GLY A 407 -17.60 -18.39 7.34
N VAL A 408 -16.71 -19.19 6.76
CA VAL A 408 -16.64 -19.37 5.31
C VAL A 408 -17.90 -20.07 4.79
N ALA A 409 -18.38 -21.12 5.46
CA ALA A 409 -19.63 -21.78 5.09
C ALA A 409 -20.82 -20.80 5.10
N ILE A 410 -20.88 -19.91 6.08
CA ILE A 410 -21.90 -18.85 6.17
C ILE A 410 -21.79 -17.88 5.00
N ALA A 411 -20.57 -17.45 4.66
CA ALA A 411 -20.32 -16.51 3.57
C ALA A 411 -20.66 -17.09 2.19
N VAL A 412 -20.48 -18.40 1.99
CA VAL A 412 -20.87 -19.09 0.75
C VAL A 412 -22.39 -19.25 0.66
N GLY A 413 -23.07 -19.51 1.78
CA GLY A 413 -24.52 -19.63 1.82
C GLY A 413 -25.05 -20.87 1.09
N SER A 414 -26.24 -20.79 0.50
CA SER A 414 -26.86 -21.87 -0.28
C SER A 414 -26.47 -21.86 -1.76
N THR A 415 -25.52 -21.00 -2.15
CA THR A 415 -25.13 -20.81 -3.55
C THR A 415 -24.29 -21.96 -4.11
N VAL A 416 -23.72 -22.79 -3.24
CA VAL A 416 -22.96 -23.99 -3.60
C VAL A 416 -23.61 -25.21 -2.93
N ALA A 417 -23.94 -26.23 -3.73
CA ALA A 417 -24.67 -27.40 -3.25
C ALA A 417 -23.95 -28.18 -2.12
N THR A 418 -22.62 -28.09 -2.06
CA THR A 418 -21.76 -28.78 -1.08
C THR A 418 -21.59 -28.00 0.23
N THR A 419 -22.14 -26.79 0.38
CA THR A 419 -21.88 -25.97 1.57
C THR A 419 -22.50 -26.57 2.84
N THR A 420 -23.65 -27.22 2.74
CA THR A 420 -24.26 -27.95 3.87
C THR A 420 -23.37 -29.12 4.30
N ASP A 421 -22.88 -29.91 3.35
CA ASP A 421 -21.97 -31.03 3.62
C ASP A 421 -20.64 -30.55 4.21
N PHE A 422 -20.11 -29.44 3.72
CA PHE A 422 -18.93 -28.80 4.27
C PHE A 422 -19.15 -28.39 5.73
N ALA A 423 -20.27 -27.73 6.06
CA ALA A 423 -20.59 -27.33 7.42
C ALA A 423 -20.76 -28.54 8.36
N ASN A 424 -21.39 -29.62 7.88
CA ASN A 424 -21.52 -30.88 8.62
C ASN A 424 -20.16 -31.52 8.90
N ASN A 425 -19.25 -31.53 7.92
CA ASN A 425 -17.89 -32.04 8.09
C ASN A 425 -17.04 -31.20 9.06
N VAL A 426 -17.21 -29.86 9.08
CA VAL A 426 -16.56 -28.98 10.07
C VAL A 426 -17.09 -29.27 11.48
N LEU A 427 -18.40 -29.51 11.61
CA LEU A 427 -19.03 -29.88 12.87
C LEU A 427 -18.53 -31.25 13.37
N GLU A 428 -18.47 -32.26 12.51
CA GLU A 428 -17.92 -33.57 12.85
C GLU A 428 -16.45 -33.46 13.29
N LEU A 429 -15.64 -32.70 12.55
CA LEU A 429 -14.24 -32.46 12.90
C LEU A 429 -14.10 -31.82 14.28
N SER A 430 -14.95 -30.85 14.63
CA SER A 430 -14.94 -30.23 15.96
C SER A 430 -15.17 -31.25 17.09
N GLN A 431 -16.13 -32.17 16.90
CA GLN A 431 -16.44 -33.23 17.87
C GLN A 431 -15.30 -34.24 17.98
N LYS A 432 -14.64 -34.58 16.87
CA LYS A 432 -13.47 -35.48 16.88
C LYS A 432 -12.28 -34.83 17.60
N LEU A 433 -12.13 -33.51 17.47
CA LEU A 433 -11.16 -32.70 18.21
C LEU A 433 -11.55 -32.41 19.67
N SER A 434 -12.68 -32.97 20.14
CA SER A 434 -13.21 -32.79 21.50
C SER A 434 -13.52 -31.33 21.85
N ILE A 435 -13.92 -30.54 20.84
CA ILE A 435 -14.42 -29.17 21.00
C ILE A 435 -15.96 -29.24 20.87
N PRO A 436 -16.71 -28.93 21.93
CA PRO A 436 -18.16 -29.09 21.91
C PRO A 436 -18.81 -28.06 20.98
N ALA A 437 -19.87 -28.49 20.28
CA ALA A 437 -20.58 -27.66 19.32
C ALA A 437 -21.17 -26.38 19.94
N THR A 438 -21.45 -26.39 21.25
CA THR A 438 -21.90 -25.22 22.01
C THR A 438 -20.93 -24.04 21.95
N GLU A 439 -19.64 -24.27 21.71
CA GLU A 439 -18.67 -23.19 21.50
C GLU A 439 -18.86 -22.43 20.18
N PHE A 440 -19.63 -22.98 19.24
CA PHE A 440 -19.92 -22.38 17.92
C PHE A 440 -21.41 -22.03 17.77
N GLN A 441 -22.14 -21.89 18.87
CA GLN A 441 -23.59 -21.70 18.86
C GLN A 441 -24.05 -20.54 17.96
N THR A 442 -23.30 -19.44 17.93
CA THR A 442 -23.65 -18.28 17.07
C THR A 442 -23.55 -18.64 15.59
N GLN A 443 -22.46 -19.30 15.18
CA GLN A 443 -22.24 -19.73 13.80
C GLN A 443 -23.24 -20.81 13.37
N LEU A 444 -23.53 -21.79 14.25
CA LEU A 444 -24.46 -22.88 13.97
C LEU A 444 -25.91 -22.39 13.84
N GLN A 445 -26.31 -21.40 14.65
CA GLN A 445 -27.61 -20.74 14.51
C GLN A 445 -27.72 -19.98 13.19
N GLN A 446 -26.67 -19.27 12.79
CA GLN A 446 -26.63 -18.56 11.50
C GLN A 446 -26.71 -19.55 10.33
N LEU A 447 -25.93 -20.64 10.37
CA LEU A 447 -25.98 -21.71 9.37
C LEU A 447 -27.38 -22.31 9.24
N LYS A 448 -28.06 -22.62 10.35
CA LYS A 448 -29.44 -23.15 10.31
C LYS A 448 -30.43 -22.20 9.63
N GLN A 449 -30.22 -20.89 9.74
CA GLN A 449 -31.09 -19.88 9.09
C GLN A 449 -30.89 -19.84 7.56
N ILE A 450 -29.66 -20.00 7.08
CA ILE A 450 -29.32 -19.91 5.65
C ILE A 450 -29.31 -21.26 4.94
N GLN A 451 -29.21 -22.37 5.68
CA GLN A 451 -29.21 -23.75 5.20
C GLN A 451 -30.24 -24.55 6.01
N PRO A 452 -31.50 -24.61 5.55
CA PRO A 452 -32.57 -25.30 6.27
C PRO A 452 -32.28 -26.79 6.53
N ASP A 453 -31.55 -27.44 5.63
CA ASP A 453 -31.17 -28.86 5.68
C ASP A 453 -29.98 -29.13 6.63
N PHE A 454 -29.31 -28.09 7.14
CA PHE A 454 -28.25 -28.27 8.14
C PHE A 454 -28.87 -28.66 9.48
N GLU A 455 -28.63 -29.87 9.98
CA GLU A 455 -29.21 -30.33 11.26
C GLU A 455 -28.20 -30.23 12.40
N TRP A 456 -28.55 -29.46 13.43
CA TRP A 456 -27.81 -29.37 14.67
C TRP A 456 -28.76 -29.27 15.87
N GLN A 457 -28.47 -29.98 16.95
CA GLN A 457 -29.15 -29.84 18.24
C GLN A 457 -28.15 -29.41 19.33
N PRO A 458 -28.50 -28.47 20.21
CA PRO A 458 -27.64 -27.95 21.28
C PRO A 458 -27.10 -28.97 22.28
#